data_AF-A0A2V9BS23-F1
#
_entry.id   AF-A0A2V9BS23-F1
#
_cell.length_a   1.000
_cell.length_b   1.000
_cell.length_c   1.000
_cell.angle_alpha   90.00
_cell.angle_beta   90.00
_cell.angle_gamma   90.00
#
_symmetry.space_group_name_H-M   'P 1'
#
loop_
_entity.id
_entity.type
_entity.pdbx_description
1 polymer ?
#
loop_
_entity_poly.entity_id
_entity_poly.type
_entity_poly.pdbx_seq_one_letter_code
_entity_poly.pdbx_strand_id
1 'polypeptide(L)' 'MVLGTPSGNSFNANNLPSLLTATGITQISVQTSTQTQFEGGITGVSGLGSGSSVSLRGLLFKQAAGNPVFVAEKVRKR' A
#
# COMPACT_ATOMS: atom_id res chain seq x y z
N MET A 1 7.41 0.72 -1.36
CA MET A 1 7.90 -0.59 -0.87
C MET A 1 7.08 -1.00 0.34
N VAL A 2 6.85 -2.29 0.57
CA VAL A 2 6.10 -2.80 1.74
C VAL A 2 6.95 -2.65 3.00
N LEU A 3 6.37 -2.07 4.05
CA LEU A 3 6.99 -1.85 5.34
C LEU A 3 6.41 -2.82 6.38
N GLY A 4 7.27 -3.64 6.96
CA GLY A 4 6.88 -4.64 7.96
C GLY A 4 6.11 -5.82 7.38
N THR A 5 5.57 -6.65 8.25
CA THR A 5 4.74 -7.79 7.87
C THR A 5 3.32 -7.32 7.59
N PRO A 6 2.75 -7.63 6.41
CA PRO A 6 1.34 -7.39 6.15
C PRO A 6 0.43 -8.06 7.18
N SER A 7 -0.71 -7.43 7.49
CA SER A 7 -1.66 -7.90 8.50
C SER A 7 -3.09 -7.84 7.99
N GLY A 8 -3.78 -8.98 8.03
CA GLY A 8 -5.12 -9.11 7.46
C GLY A 8 -5.16 -8.70 5.99
N ASN A 9 -6.06 -7.78 5.64
CA ASN A 9 -6.20 -7.23 4.29
C ASN A 9 -5.43 -5.91 4.10
N SER A 10 -4.41 -5.66 4.91
CA SER A 10 -3.70 -4.38 4.91
C SER A 10 -2.19 -4.52 5.04
N PHE A 11 -1.46 -3.52 4.55
CA PHE A 11 -0.02 -3.40 4.74
C PHE A 11 0.39 -1.93 4.67
N ASN A 12 1.53 -1.60 5.27
CA ASN A 12 2.08 -0.26 5.16
C ASN A 12 3.02 -0.18 3.96
N ALA A 13 3.00 0.94 3.26
CA ALA A 13 3.92 1.22 2.17
C ALA A 13 4.71 2.51 2.45
N ASN A 14 6.03 2.42 2.28
CA ASN A 14 6.95 3.56 2.33
C ASN A 14 7.65 3.75 0.97
N ASN A 15 8.66 4.61 0.92
CA ASN A 15 9.38 4.96 -0.32
C ASN A 15 8.41 5.53 -1.37
N LEU A 16 7.69 6.57 -0.96
CA LEU A 16 6.64 7.21 -1.73
C LEU A 16 7.23 8.23 -2.72
N PRO A 17 6.48 8.59 -3.77
CA PRO A 17 6.87 9.68 -4.66
C PRO A 17 7.12 10.99 -3.91
N SER A 18 8.04 11.81 -4.44
CA SER A 18 8.42 13.10 -3.84
C SER A 18 7.23 14.04 -3.61
N LEU A 19 6.20 13.94 -4.45
CA LEU A 19 4.95 14.68 -4.30
C LEU A 19 4.28 14.44 -2.94
N LEU A 20 4.31 13.20 -2.42
CA LEU A 20 3.72 12.87 -1.12
C LEU A 20 4.68 13.21 0.01
N THR A 21 5.97 12.91 -0.14
CA THR A 21 6.97 13.19 0.91
C THR A 21 7.18 14.69 1.15
N ALA A 22 7.04 15.53 0.11
CA ALA A 22 7.09 16.99 0.25
C ALA A 22 5.98 17.55 1.15
N THR A 23 4.88 16.82 1.31
CA THR A 23 3.77 17.16 2.22
C THR A 23 3.91 16.51 3.61
N GLY A 24 5.07 15.90 3.90
CA GLY A 24 5.36 15.22 5.17
C GLY A 24 4.87 13.78 5.26
N ILE A 25 4.27 13.24 4.19
CA ILE A 25 3.77 11.85 4.17
C ILE A 25 4.95 10.92 3.88
N THR A 26 5.45 10.23 4.91
CA THR A 26 6.57 9.27 4.78
C THR A 26 6.10 7.83 4.55
N GLN A 27 4.85 7.52 4.88
CA GLN A 27 4.22 6.22 4.70
C GLN A 27 2.70 6.34 4.50
N ILE A 28 2.11 5.32 3.89
CA ILE A 28 0.66 5.17 3.75
C ILE A 28 0.23 3.79 4.27
N SER A 29 -0.99 3.72 4.81
CA SER A 29 -1.63 2.44 5.14
C SER A 29 -2.46 1.99 3.95
N VAL A 30 -2.08 0.88 3.34
CA VAL A 30 -2.78 0.30 2.19
C VAL A 30 -3.83 -0.68 2.70
N GLN A 31 -5.08 -0.42 2.34
CA GLN A 31 -6.23 -1.28 2.61
C GLN A 31 -6.66 -1.94 1.31
N THR A 32 -6.85 -3.26 1.36
CA THR A 32 -7.34 -4.06 0.23
C THR A 32 -8.71 -4.64 0.55
N SER A 33 -9.47 -4.95 -0.48
CA SER A 33 -10.77 -5.61 -0.39
C SER A 33 -10.79 -6.85 -1.28
N THR A 34 -11.90 -7.59 -1.24
CA THR A 34 -12.13 -8.73 -2.15
C THR A 34 -12.18 -8.33 -3.62
N GLN A 35 -12.37 -7.04 -3.92
CA GLN A 35 -12.39 -6.49 -5.27
C GLN A 35 -11.00 -6.02 -5.73
N THR A 36 -10.02 -5.96 -4.82
CA THR A 36 -8.65 -5.55 -5.17
C THR A 36 -8.04 -6.56 -6.14
N GLN A 37 -7.58 -6.06 -7.28
CA GLN A 37 -6.88 -6.86 -8.27
C GLN A 37 -5.42 -7.06 -7.86
N PHE A 38 -5.01 -8.32 -7.71
CA PHE A 38 -3.62 -8.67 -7.43
C PHE A 38 -2.89 -9.14 -8.68
N GLU A 39 -1.67 -8.66 -8.90
CA GLU A 39 -0.82 -9.02 -10.04
C GLU A 39 0.63 -9.27 -9.61
N GLY A 40 1.42 -9.89 -10.50
CA GLY A 40 2.82 -10.22 -10.22
C GLY A 40 2.97 -11.51 -9.42
N GLY A 41 2.10 -12.50 -9.68
CA GLY A 41 2.16 -13.83 -9.06
C GLY A 41 1.61 -13.90 -7.64
N ILE A 42 0.89 -12.87 -7.19
CA ILE A 42 0.21 -12.85 -5.89
C ILE A 42 -1.30 -12.80 -6.07
N THR A 43 -2.03 -13.40 -5.14
CA THR A 43 -3.51 -13.42 -5.12
C THR A 43 -4.08 -12.65 -3.93
N GLY A 44 -3.20 -12.09 -3.09
CA GLY A 44 -3.58 -11.38 -1.89
C GLY A 44 -2.38 -10.77 -1.17
N VAL A 45 -2.69 -10.04 -0.11
CA VAL A 45 -1.71 -9.33 0.73
C VAL A 45 -0.71 -10.27 1.40
N SER A 46 -1.09 -11.53 1.66
CA SER A 46 -0.21 -12.58 2.19
C SER A 46 0.95 -12.96 1.26
N GLY A 47 0.85 -12.66 -0.05
CA GLY A 47 1.95 -12.86 -1.01
C GLY A 47 3.03 -11.76 -0.96
N LEU A 48 2.82 -10.74 -0.12
CA LEU A 48 3.76 -9.64 0.12
C LEU A 48 4.59 -9.92 1.38
N GLY A 49 5.88 -9.64 1.29
CA GLY A 49 6.79 -9.60 2.43
C GLY A 49 7.33 -8.19 2.65
N SER A 50 7.89 -7.94 3.84
CA SER A 50 8.64 -6.71 4.11
C SER A 50 9.71 -6.51 3.03
N GLY A 51 9.87 -5.28 2.54
CA GLY A 51 10.81 -4.98 1.46
C GLY A 51 10.28 -5.26 0.05
N SER A 52 9.09 -5.84 -0.11
CA SER A 52 8.52 -6.09 -1.44
C SER A 52 8.29 -4.77 -2.18
N SER A 53 8.77 -4.71 -3.43
CA SER A 53 8.45 -3.61 -4.32
C SER A 53 7.06 -3.84 -4.92
N VAL A 54 6.18 -2.85 -4.77
CA VAL A 54 4.80 -2.93 -5.23
C VAL A 54 4.41 -1.66 -5.98
N SER A 55 3.58 -1.81 -7.00
CA SER A 55 2.86 -0.72 -7.65
C SER A 55 1.41 -0.75 -7.20
N LEU A 56 0.88 0.42 -6.81
CA LEU A 56 -0.46 0.57 -6.25
C LEU A 56 -1.30 1.45 -7.16
N ARG A 57 -2.57 1.07 -7.37
CA ARG A 57 -3.60 1.93 -7.98
C ARG A 57 -4.83 1.95 -7.09
N GLY A 58 -5.43 3.12 -6.93
CA GLY A 58 -6.55 3.31 -6.02
C GLY A 58 -6.68 4.76 -5.56
N LEU A 59 -7.46 4.93 -4.50
CA LEU A 59 -7.80 6.22 -3.92
C LEU A 59 -7.03 6.44 -2.62
N LEU A 60 -6.47 7.65 -2.47
CA LEU A 60 -5.76 8.06 -1.26
C LEU A 60 -6.61 9.04 -0.46
N PHE A 61 -6.87 8.70 0.80
CA PHE A 61 -7.62 9.50 1.74
C PHE A 61 -6.70 10.05 2.81
N LYS A 62 -6.71 11.38 2.97
CA LYS A 62 -6.02 12.04 4.07
C LYS A 62 -6.75 11.72 5.39
N GLN A 63 -5.99 11.47 6.45
CA GLN A 63 -6.53 11.33 7.80
C GLN A 63 -6.28 12.59 8.63
N ALA A 64 -7.17 12.86 9.60
CA ALA A 64 -7.00 13.96 10.55
C ALA A 64 -5.84 13.73 11.53
N ALA A 65 -5.56 12.46 11.86
CA ALA A 65 -4.40 12.03 12.62
C ALA A 65 -3.90 10.69 12.06
N GLY A 66 -2.58 10.49 11.99
CA GLY A 66 -1.97 9.26 11.49
C GLY A 66 -1.63 9.27 10.00
N ASN A 67 -1.33 8.08 9.46
CA ASN A 67 -0.93 7.92 8.08
C ASN A 67 -2.15 7.96 7.15
N PRO A 68 -2.05 8.58 5.96
CA PRO A 68 -3.08 8.48 4.95
C PRO A 68 -3.43 7.03 4.63
N VAL A 69 -4.72 6.79 4.37
CA VAL A 69 -5.22 5.46 3.96
C VAL A 69 -5.38 5.41 2.46
N PHE A 70 -4.77 4.41 1.85
CA PHE A 70 -4.89 4.11 0.44
C PHE A 70 -5.80 2.90 0.26
N VAL A 71 -6.97 3.09 -0.34
CA VAL A 71 -7.86 1.99 -0.69
C VAL A 71 -7.45 1.49 -2.06
N ALA A 72 -6.84 0.31 -2.10
CA ALA A 72 -6.27 -0.25 -3.30
C ALA A 72 -7.34 -0.91 -4.17
N GLU A 73 -7.45 -0.42 -5.40
CA GLU A 73 -8.15 -1.11 -6.49
C GLU A 73 -7.25 -2.18 -7.09
N LYS A 74 -5.94 -1.93 -7.15
CA LYS A 74 -4.96 -2.85 -7.72
C LYS A 74 -3.63 -2.81 -6.98
N VAL A 75 -3.08 -4.00 -6.72
CA VAL A 75 -1.76 -4.20 -6.11
C VAL A 75 -0.95 -5.14 -6.99
N ARG A 76 0.16 -4.65 -7.54
CA ARG A 76 1.07 -5.44 -8.35
C ARG A 76 2.42 -5.59 -7.65
N LYS A 77 2.86 -6.82 -7.41
CA LYS A 77 4.25 -7.10 -7.00
C LYS A 77 5.19 -6.92 -8.20
N ARG A 78 6.30 -6.23 -7.99
CA ARG A 78 7.35 -6.00 -9.00
C ARG A 78 8.41 -7.08 -8.93
#